data_AF-A0A936PV33-F1
#
_entry.id   AF-A0A936PV33-F1
#
_cell.length_a   1.000
_cell.length_b   1.000
_cell.length_c   1.000
_cell.angle_alpha   90.00
_cell.angle_beta   90.00
_cell.angle_gamma   90.00
#
_symmetry.space_group_name_H-M   'P 1'
#
loop_
_entity.id
_entity.type
_entity.pdbx_description
1 polymer ?
#
loop_
_entity_poly.entity_id
_entity_poly.type
_entity_poly.pdbx_seq_one_letter_code
_entity_poly.pdbx_strand_id
1 'polypeptide(L)'
;MSLTPHQRRLRQLEALLLPTPLCALDPAGESARASRIRDLFGLEAPSQAEEKQLKLAWDDAEGALEGPAHRDEASSSGALRLVHPLDPNTTLATVEPDALREAWKKWILDLEQNKLHEDAQAPKAWQKLVRAVRAHPVFTQVPNKRDLPDHSVVSHRVLQAALIGARADGDEAALLLIQVGPVQPFIEASRRTRDLWAGSYLMSLMSAMVVKHLMEELGPEAIITPQPESSALLQRIVYGDPVDKVSDLDALQPALPAKVMALVPSLRAEELGKGCLEEIEKLWEQLWECCVSQVDKRREGHFTGWDEGAKEQRAAFLERSYTVQPWPRDAASVWKYLDGLQPLLQTAPRPEKIKKSLGASYGDLSGAIWAIHSAQRDALVPPKHTGDNRFKCHVCGQLEALGPVDGHRVAFGPKGERLTFWQKIASEDEEKDKDREGYDLKPSEQLCAICLMKRLGVVGLVFDVLNGSTDDEEELRRAVRSFPSVPSLACAPFRDKMIRAVQANEDGTRAVIEVWVKAIHAAINELPKGAPSVCAAASPGLSSSCVRWTATRRASPVRSTRSTVRGLTRTPTSPSAPGRSRSANVQTPRKTLS
;
A
#
# COMPACT_ATOMS: atom_id res chain seq x y z
N MET A 1 7.89 5.84 -36.76
CA MET A 1 8.88 6.89 -36.46
C MET A 1 8.87 7.06 -34.96
N SER A 2 10.04 7.17 -34.33
CA SER A 2 10.14 7.44 -32.90
C SER A 2 9.66 8.86 -32.61
N LEU A 3 8.71 9.01 -31.68
CA LEU A 3 8.28 10.31 -31.18
C LEU A 3 9.37 10.81 -30.23
N THR A 4 9.85 12.03 -30.44
CA THR A 4 10.72 12.66 -29.42
C THR A 4 10.01 12.70 -28.06
N PRO A 5 10.72 12.72 -26.91
CA PRO A 5 10.09 12.85 -25.60
C PRO A 5 9.12 14.05 -25.52
N HIS A 6 9.45 15.13 -26.23
CA HIS A 6 8.60 16.29 -26.43
C HIS A 6 7.29 15.93 -27.16
N GLN A 7 7.37 15.33 -28.35
CA GLN A 7 6.20 14.91 -29.12
C GLN A 7 5.33 13.92 -28.35
N ARG A 8 5.95 12.99 -27.61
CA ARG A 8 5.24 12.05 -26.73
C ARG A 8 4.38 12.80 -25.70
N ARG A 9 4.98 13.72 -24.95
CA ARG A 9 4.26 14.53 -23.95
C ARG A 9 3.13 15.35 -24.57
N LEU A 10 3.35 15.94 -25.75
CA LEU A 10 2.30 16.66 -26.48
C LEU A 10 1.12 15.75 -26.86
N ARG A 11 1.36 14.50 -27.27
CA ARG A 11 0.29 13.54 -27.60
C ARG A 11 -0.42 12.99 -26.37
N GLN A 12 0.28 12.81 -25.25
CA GLN A 12 -0.37 12.50 -23.97
C GLN A 12 -1.28 13.66 -23.52
N LEU A 13 -0.84 14.90 -23.72
CA LEU A 13 -1.62 16.09 -23.43
C LEU A 13 -2.86 16.20 -24.32
N GLU A 14 -2.72 15.92 -25.61
CA GLU A 14 -3.85 15.82 -26.55
C GLU A 14 -4.82 14.73 -26.11
N ALA A 15 -4.36 13.54 -25.76
CA ALA A 15 -5.24 12.48 -25.26
C ALA A 15 -5.95 12.86 -23.95
N LEU A 16 -5.26 13.53 -23.03
CA LEU A 16 -5.82 13.95 -21.76
C LEU A 16 -6.89 15.05 -21.89
N LEU A 17 -6.67 16.01 -22.80
CA LEU A 17 -7.46 17.25 -22.87
C LEU A 17 -8.38 17.36 -24.11
N LEU A 18 -8.21 16.54 -25.15
CA LEU A 18 -8.85 16.70 -26.48
C LEU A 18 -9.42 15.39 -27.06
N PRO A 19 -10.61 15.39 -27.67
CA PRO A 19 -11.86 15.91 -27.16
C PRO A 19 -12.85 14.76 -26.84
N THR A 20 -13.67 14.93 -25.81
CA THR A 20 -14.59 13.97 -25.16
C THR A 20 -15.59 13.24 -26.09
N PRO A 21 -16.06 12.01 -25.79
CA PRO A 21 -17.08 11.33 -26.63
C PRO A 21 -18.45 12.02 -26.63
N LEU A 22 -18.59 13.05 -25.79
CA LEU A 22 -19.73 13.93 -25.74
C LEU A 22 -19.74 14.97 -26.88
N CYS A 23 -18.83 14.84 -27.86
CA CYS A 23 -18.93 15.45 -29.19
C CYS A 23 -20.36 15.46 -29.74
N ALA A 24 -21.16 14.42 -29.47
CA ALA A 24 -22.54 14.32 -29.92
C ALA A 24 -23.48 15.41 -29.34
N LEU A 25 -23.11 16.07 -28.25
CA LEU A 25 -23.89 17.12 -27.59
C LEU A 25 -23.62 18.53 -28.11
N ASP A 26 -22.39 18.81 -28.55
CA ASP A 26 -21.96 20.12 -29.06
C ASP A 26 -20.73 19.99 -29.98
N PRO A 27 -20.88 19.46 -31.20
CA PRO A 27 -19.75 19.22 -32.11
C PRO A 27 -18.98 20.50 -32.46
N ALA A 28 -19.70 21.61 -32.64
CA ALA A 28 -19.11 22.89 -33.03
C ALA A 28 -18.32 23.52 -31.88
N GLY A 29 -18.89 23.54 -30.66
CA GLY A 29 -18.19 24.02 -29.47
C GLY A 29 -17.03 23.10 -29.07
N GLU A 30 -17.09 21.82 -29.40
CA GLU A 30 -15.97 20.88 -29.21
C GLU A 30 -14.80 21.16 -30.15
N SER A 31 -15.07 21.35 -31.44
CA SER A 31 -14.03 21.73 -32.41
C SER A 31 -13.36 23.05 -32.02
N ALA A 32 -14.14 24.03 -31.55
CA ALA A 32 -13.62 25.31 -31.07
C ALA A 32 -12.78 25.17 -29.79
N ARG A 33 -13.25 24.39 -28.80
CA ARG A 33 -12.47 24.06 -27.58
C ARG A 33 -11.18 23.36 -27.92
N ALA A 34 -11.23 22.39 -28.84
CA ALA A 34 -10.08 21.62 -29.24
C ALA A 34 -9.03 22.49 -29.94
N SER A 35 -9.46 23.37 -30.85
CA SER A 35 -8.59 24.37 -31.46
C SER A 35 -7.93 25.25 -30.39
N ARG A 36 -8.72 25.82 -29.47
CA ARG A 36 -8.19 26.72 -28.43
C ARG A 36 -7.19 26.03 -27.51
N ILE A 37 -7.44 24.80 -27.08
CA ILE A 37 -6.48 24.04 -26.27
C ILE A 37 -5.21 23.74 -27.10
N ARG A 38 -5.33 23.37 -28.38
CA ARG A 38 -4.13 23.22 -29.23
C ARG A 38 -3.34 24.52 -29.33
N ASP A 39 -4.00 25.64 -29.54
CA ASP A 39 -3.37 26.96 -29.61
C ASP A 39 -2.66 27.32 -28.28
N LEU A 40 -3.30 27.07 -27.14
CA LEU A 40 -2.75 27.34 -25.80
C LEU A 40 -1.48 26.55 -25.50
N PHE A 41 -1.40 25.30 -25.94
CA PHE A 41 -0.25 24.42 -25.70
C PHE A 41 0.71 24.36 -26.89
N GLY A 42 0.49 25.15 -27.95
CA GLY A 42 1.29 25.13 -29.17
C GLY A 42 1.30 23.76 -29.87
N LEU A 43 0.20 23.01 -29.80
CA LEU A 43 0.09 21.68 -30.39
C LEU A 43 -0.12 21.75 -31.89
N GLU A 44 0.82 21.22 -32.65
CA GLU A 44 0.63 20.94 -34.07
C GLU A 44 -0.39 19.82 -34.28
N ALA A 45 -1.14 19.91 -35.38
CA ALA A 45 -2.07 18.86 -35.79
C ALA A 45 -1.32 17.52 -35.93
N PRO A 46 -1.89 16.41 -35.43
CA PRO A 46 -1.29 15.10 -35.58
C PRO A 46 -1.17 14.70 -37.04
N SER A 47 -0.06 14.07 -37.39
CA SER A 47 0.06 13.33 -38.65
C SER A 47 -0.92 12.16 -38.68
N GLN A 48 -1.21 11.65 -39.88
CA GLN A 48 -2.11 10.49 -40.06
C GLN A 48 -1.68 9.26 -39.23
N ALA A 49 -0.37 9.08 -39.01
CA ALA A 49 0.15 8.00 -38.18
C ALA A 49 -0.12 8.23 -36.69
N GLU A 50 0.03 9.47 -36.21
CA GLU A 50 -0.26 9.85 -34.82
C GLU A 50 -1.76 9.78 -34.52
N GLU A 51 -2.62 10.21 -35.46
CA GLU A 51 -4.08 10.04 -35.34
C GLU A 51 -4.48 8.58 -35.17
N LYS A 52 -3.83 7.68 -35.95
CA LYS A 52 -4.06 6.25 -35.83
C LYS A 52 -3.63 5.71 -34.45
N GLN A 53 -2.53 6.22 -33.89
CA GLN A 53 -2.08 5.85 -32.54
C GLN A 53 -3.02 6.36 -31.45
N LEU A 54 -3.47 7.62 -31.55
CA LEU A 54 -4.44 8.22 -30.63
C LEU A 54 -5.75 7.40 -30.61
N LYS A 55 -6.23 7.01 -31.80
CA LYS A 55 -7.42 6.16 -31.95
C LYS A 55 -7.22 4.74 -31.42
N LEU A 56 -6.06 4.12 -31.68
CA LEU A 56 -5.78 2.79 -31.14
C LEU A 56 -5.73 2.80 -29.60
N ALA A 57 -5.08 3.79 -29.01
CA ALA A 57 -5.04 3.96 -27.55
C ALA A 57 -6.44 4.23 -26.97
N TRP A 58 -7.28 4.96 -27.70
CA TRP A 58 -8.69 5.17 -27.35
C TRP A 58 -9.47 3.86 -27.28
N ASP A 59 -9.45 3.09 -28.37
CA ASP A 59 -10.19 1.82 -28.49
C ASP A 59 -9.71 0.79 -27.45
N ASP A 60 -8.43 0.80 -27.11
CA ASP A 60 -7.85 -0.06 -26.08
C ASP A 60 -8.18 0.42 -24.65
N ALA A 61 -8.16 1.73 -24.39
CA ALA A 61 -8.63 2.26 -23.10
C ALA A 61 -10.12 1.95 -22.89
N GLU A 62 -10.91 2.00 -23.96
CA GLU A 62 -12.32 1.59 -23.94
C GLU A 62 -12.43 0.12 -23.56
N GLY A 63 -11.83 -0.77 -24.35
CA GLY A 63 -11.93 -2.22 -24.11
C GLY A 63 -11.42 -2.65 -22.74
N ALA A 64 -10.43 -1.96 -22.17
CA ALA A 64 -9.88 -2.26 -20.86
C ALA A 64 -10.79 -1.83 -19.69
N LEU A 65 -11.59 -0.79 -19.89
CA LEU A 65 -12.51 -0.25 -18.88
C LEU A 65 -13.94 -0.77 -19.03
N GLU A 66 -14.32 -1.34 -20.18
CA GLU A 66 -15.66 -1.91 -20.39
C GLU A 66 -15.99 -2.98 -19.33
N GLY A 67 -16.93 -2.68 -18.43
CA GLY A 67 -17.42 -3.63 -17.43
C GLY A 67 -18.43 -4.65 -17.99
N PRO A 68 -18.69 -5.74 -17.23
CA PRO A 68 -19.79 -6.65 -17.50
C PRO A 68 -21.14 -6.02 -17.08
N ALA A 69 -21.87 -5.46 -18.06
CA ALA A 69 -23.22 -4.87 -17.97
C ALA A 69 -23.27 -3.44 -17.38
N HIS A 70 -24.06 -2.47 -17.86
CA HIS A 70 -25.28 -2.45 -18.68
C HIS A 70 -25.13 -1.41 -19.81
N ARG A 71 -25.68 -1.68 -21.00
CA ARG A 71 -26.01 -0.58 -21.91
C ARG A 71 -27.28 0.06 -21.39
N ASP A 72 -27.19 1.28 -20.88
CA ASP A 72 -28.38 2.04 -20.48
C ASP A 72 -29.14 2.41 -21.77
N GLU A 73 -30.45 2.16 -21.82
CA GLU A 73 -31.29 2.77 -22.85
C GLU A 73 -31.25 4.28 -22.60
N ALA A 74 -30.73 5.04 -23.58
CA ALA A 74 -30.50 6.47 -23.45
C ALA A 74 -31.69 7.18 -22.77
N SER A 75 -31.45 7.87 -21.66
CA SER A 75 -32.51 8.62 -20.99
C SER A 75 -33.09 9.66 -21.95
N SER A 76 -34.42 9.78 -21.97
CA SER A 76 -35.11 10.80 -22.77
C SER A 76 -34.81 12.25 -22.33
N SER A 77 -34.15 12.43 -21.17
CA SER A 77 -33.82 13.73 -20.59
C SER A 77 -32.54 14.37 -21.14
N GLY A 78 -31.70 13.64 -21.89
CA GLY A 78 -30.43 14.16 -22.42
C GLY A 78 -29.33 14.38 -21.38
N ALA A 79 -29.63 14.21 -20.09
CA ALA A 79 -28.70 14.29 -18.98
C ALA A 79 -27.64 13.17 -19.03
N LEU A 80 -26.45 13.45 -18.49
CA LEU A 80 -25.33 12.52 -18.48
C LEU A 80 -25.25 11.82 -17.12
N ARG A 81 -25.62 10.55 -17.10
CA ARG A 81 -25.63 9.73 -15.90
C ARG A 81 -24.31 8.95 -15.81
N LEU A 82 -23.65 8.99 -14.67
CA LEU A 82 -22.54 8.09 -14.33
C LEU A 82 -23.05 7.04 -13.34
N VAL A 83 -22.76 5.77 -13.60
CA VAL A 83 -23.25 4.62 -12.84
C VAL A 83 -22.08 3.92 -12.16
N HIS A 84 -22.33 3.30 -11.01
CA HIS A 84 -21.30 2.60 -10.26
C HIS A 84 -20.86 1.32 -11.01
N PRO A 85 -19.55 1.10 -11.23
CA PRO A 85 -19.04 0.01 -12.07
C PRO A 85 -19.32 -1.40 -11.52
N LEU A 86 -19.56 -1.53 -10.20
CA LEU A 86 -19.89 -2.82 -9.57
C LEU A 86 -21.37 -2.94 -9.20
N ASP A 87 -22.15 -1.87 -9.31
CA ASP A 87 -23.59 -1.88 -9.03
C ASP A 87 -24.32 -1.00 -10.05
N PRO A 88 -24.83 -1.59 -11.14
CA PRO A 88 -25.44 -0.83 -12.23
C PRO A 88 -26.73 -0.10 -11.82
N ASN A 89 -27.29 -0.39 -10.65
CA ASN A 89 -28.48 0.29 -10.14
C ASN A 89 -28.14 1.60 -9.42
N THR A 90 -26.88 1.77 -9.01
CA THR A 90 -26.43 2.94 -8.26
C THR A 90 -25.93 4.02 -9.21
N THR A 91 -26.67 5.12 -9.33
CA THR A 91 -26.21 6.35 -9.99
C THR A 91 -25.22 7.07 -9.09
N LEU A 92 -23.99 7.29 -9.57
CA LEU A 92 -22.98 8.06 -8.86
C LEU A 92 -23.15 9.57 -9.06
N ALA A 93 -23.50 9.98 -10.28
CA ALA A 93 -23.69 11.39 -10.61
C ALA A 93 -24.64 11.56 -11.80
N THR A 94 -25.22 12.76 -11.91
CA THR A 94 -25.98 13.19 -13.08
C THR A 94 -25.57 14.62 -13.40
N VAL A 95 -25.09 14.84 -14.62
CA VAL A 95 -24.55 16.12 -15.07
C VAL A 95 -25.33 16.59 -16.28
N GLU A 96 -25.83 17.82 -16.21
CA GLU A 96 -26.48 18.48 -17.34
C GLU A 96 -25.46 18.97 -18.37
N PRO A 97 -25.77 18.93 -19.69
CA PRO A 97 -24.85 19.39 -20.74
C PRO A 97 -24.37 20.84 -20.55
N ASP A 98 -25.20 21.73 -20.02
CA ASP A 98 -24.82 23.12 -19.74
C ASP A 98 -23.76 23.24 -18.64
N ALA A 99 -23.89 22.45 -17.56
CA ALA A 99 -22.91 22.43 -16.48
C ALA A 99 -21.54 21.95 -16.99
N LEU A 100 -21.54 20.98 -17.92
CA LEU A 100 -20.32 20.53 -18.59
C LEU A 100 -19.71 21.63 -19.47
N ARG A 101 -20.54 22.36 -20.25
CA ARG A 101 -20.07 23.49 -21.06
C ARG A 101 -19.41 24.58 -20.22
N GLU A 102 -20.04 24.97 -19.11
CA GLU A 102 -19.49 25.97 -18.19
C GLU A 102 -18.22 25.49 -17.49
N ALA A 103 -18.16 24.21 -17.09
CA ALA A 103 -16.95 23.60 -16.54
C ALA A 103 -15.76 23.70 -17.51
N TRP A 104 -15.97 23.40 -18.80
CA TRP A 104 -14.94 23.53 -19.82
C TRP A 104 -14.49 24.97 -20.03
N LYS A 105 -15.42 25.93 -20.10
CA LYS A 105 -15.07 27.35 -20.23
C LYS A 105 -14.21 27.81 -19.06
N LYS A 106 -14.62 27.49 -17.83
CA LYS A 106 -13.86 27.81 -16.63
C LYS A 106 -12.49 27.14 -16.63
N TRP A 107 -12.42 25.86 -16.97
CA TRP A 107 -11.17 25.12 -17.03
C TRP A 107 -10.16 25.73 -18.01
N ILE A 108 -10.60 26.13 -19.20
CA ILE A 108 -9.74 26.80 -20.19
C ILE A 108 -9.23 28.14 -19.66
N LEU A 109 -10.09 28.93 -19.00
CA LEU A 109 -9.68 30.19 -18.35
C LEU A 109 -8.68 29.95 -17.22
N ASP A 110 -8.87 28.92 -16.40
CA ASP A 110 -7.97 28.55 -15.31
C ASP A 110 -6.60 28.10 -15.85
N LEU A 111 -6.56 27.37 -16.98
CA LEU A 111 -5.32 26.99 -17.66
C LEU A 111 -4.54 28.21 -18.21
N GLU A 112 -5.26 29.22 -18.71
CA GLU A 112 -4.70 30.48 -19.18
C GLU A 112 -4.14 31.31 -18.00
N GLN A 113 -4.93 31.50 -16.95
CA GLN A 113 -4.59 32.35 -15.80
C GLN A 113 -3.46 31.78 -14.94
N ASN A 114 -3.47 30.48 -14.70
CA ASN A 114 -2.45 29.82 -13.87
C ASN A 114 -1.18 29.45 -14.65
N LYS A 115 -1.09 29.82 -15.94
CA LYS A 115 0.05 29.51 -16.81
C LYS A 115 0.43 28.03 -16.83
N LEU A 116 -0.54 27.14 -16.55
CA LEU A 116 -0.33 25.69 -16.53
C LEU A 116 0.08 25.13 -17.90
N HIS A 117 -0.13 25.91 -18.96
CA HIS A 117 0.28 25.61 -20.32
C HIS A 117 1.75 25.94 -20.63
N GLU A 118 2.36 26.93 -19.97
CA GLU A 118 3.74 27.37 -20.23
C GLU A 118 4.77 26.31 -19.83
N ASP A 119 4.49 25.54 -18.76
CA ASP A 119 5.42 24.56 -18.18
C ASP A 119 4.97 23.10 -18.33
N ALA A 120 3.89 22.79 -19.05
CA ALA A 120 3.25 21.45 -19.06
C ALA A 120 4.18 20.28 -19.45
N GLN A 121 5.34 20.57 -20.04
CA GLN A 121 6.39 19.61 -20.39
C GLN A 121 7.30 19.26 -19.20
N ALA A 122 7.45 20.17 -18.24
CA ALA A 122 8.21 19.95 -17.02
C ALA A 122 7.48 18.89 -16.16
N PRO A 123 8.19 17.86 -15.63
CA PRO A 123 7.56 16.76 -14.90
C PRO A 123 6.60 17.20 -13.78
N LYS A 124 6.97 18.24 -13.01
CA LYS A 124 6.13 18.77 -11.93
C LYS A 124 4.86 19.45 -12.42
N ALA A 125 4.94 20.20 -13.51
CA ALA A 125 3.77 20.86 -14.09
C ALA A 125 2.83 19.84 -14.76
N TRP A 126 3.38 18.82 -15.43
CA TRP A 126 2.60 17.68 -15.93
C TRP A 126 1.86 16.96 -14.79
N GLN A 127 2.56 16.69 -13.69
CA GLN A 127 1.96 16.11 -12.49
C GLN A 127 0.81 16.96 -11.94
N LYS A 128 1.00 18.28 -11.83
CA LYS A 128 -0.06 19.22 -11.40
C LYS A 128 -1.25 19.21 -12.36
N LEU A 129 -1.00 19.16 -13.68
CA LEU A 129 -2.05 19.12 -14.70
C LEU A 129 -2.89 17.84 -14.61
N VAL A 130 -2.26 16.66 -14.62
CA VAL A 130 -2.98 15.37 -14.52
C VAL A 130 -3.76 15.28 -13.22
N ARG A 131 -3.16 15.73 -12.11
CA ARG A 131 -3.83 15.80 -10.81
C ARG A 131 -5.07 16.69 -10.87
N ALA A 132 -4.96 17.88 -11.46
CA ALA A 132 -6.07 18.82 -11.55
C ALA A 132 -7.21 18.28 -12.43
N VAL A 133 -6.89 17.55 -13.52
CA VAL A 133 -7.89 16.82 -14.32
C VAL A 133 -8.56 15.70 -13.51
N ARG A 134 -7.78 14.92 -12.75
CA ARG A 134 -8.28 13.84 -11.87
C ARG A 134 -9.13 14.34 -10.70
N ALA A 135 -8.90 15.55 -10.24
CA ALA A 135 -9.64 16.18 -9.14
C ALA A 135 -10.78 17.09 -9.62
N HIS A 136 -10.99 17.24 -10.93
CA HIS A 136 -11.97 18.19 -11.45
C HIS A 136 -13.40 17.78 -11.05
N PRO A 137 -14.18 18.66 -10.40
CA PRO A 137 -15.47 18.29 -9.78
C PRO A 137 -16.53 17.84 -10.79
N VAL A 138 -16.49 18.40 -12.01
CA VAL A 138 -17.44 18.03 -13.08
C VAL A 138 -16.93 16.88 -13.95
N PHE A 139 -15.70 16.94 -14.48
CA PHE A 139 -15.20 15.92 -15.42
C PHE A 139 -15.15 14.51 -14.82
N THR A 140 -14.90 14.37 -13.51
CA THR A 140 -14.91 13.08 -12.82
C THR A 140 -16.30 12.45 -12.70
N GLN A 141 -17.35 13.25 -12.84
CA GLN A 141 -18.75 12.84 -12.73
C GLN A 141 -19.40 12.56 -14.09
N VAL A 142 -18.70 12.86 -15.17
CA VAL A 142 -19.22 12.74 -16.53
C VAL A 142 -18.83 11.38 -17.09
N PRO A 143 -19.80 10.56 -17.55
CA PRO A 143 -19.50 9.27 -18.16
C PRO A 143 -18.68 9.45 -19.44
N ASN A 144 -17.82 8.48 -19.75
CA ASN A 144 -17.11 8.48 -21.02
C ASN A 144 -18.10 8.39 -22.18
N LYS A 145 -19.08 7.47 -22.11
CA LYS A 145 -20.13 7.30 -23.11
C LYS A 145 -21.52 7.28 -22.46
N ARG A 146 -22.52 7.73 -23.20
CA ARG A 146 -23.93 7.74 -22.74
C ARG A 146 -24.50 6.34 -22.62
N ASP A 147 -24.20 5.49 -23.59
CA ASP A 147 -24.65 4.11 -23.68
C ASP A 147 -23.80 3.15 -22.84
N LEU A 148 -22.66 3.60 -22.32
CA LEU A 148 -21.81 2.85 -21.39
C LEU A 148 -21.29 3.78 -20.27
N PRO A 149 -22.13 4.07 -19.26
CA PRO A 149 -21.84 5.06 -18.22
C PRO A 149 -21.10 4.50 -16.99
N ASP A 150 -20.34 3.41 -17.13
CA ASP A 150 -19.69 2.69 -16.02
C ASP A 150 -18.36 3.32 -15.56
N HIS A 151 -17.77 4.20 -16.36
CA HIS A 151 -16.56 4.94 -16.02
C HIS A 151 -16.61 6.39 -16.48
N SER A 152 -15.88 7.25 -15.76
CA SER A 152 -15.78 8.67 -16.11
C SER A 152 -14.91 8.90 -17.33
N VAL A 153 -15.16 10.00 -18.04
CA VAL A 153 -14.32 10.44 -19.16
C VAL A 153 -12.88 10.65 -18.70
N VAL A 154 -12.66 11.14 -17.47
CA VAL A 154 -11.32 11.29 -16.88
C VAL A 154 -10.58 9.96 -16.79
N SER A 155 -11.24 8.90 -16.32
CA SER A 155 -10.62 7.57 -16.17
C SER A 155 -10.17 7.02 -17.53
N HIS A 156 -11.02 7.15 -18.54
CA HIS A 156 -10.70 6.76 -19.91
C HIS A 156 -9.49 7.53 -20.47
N ARG A 157 -9.49 8.85 -20.29
CA ARG A 157 -8.46 9.76 -20.82
C ARG A 157 -7.10 9.54 -20.19
N VAL A 158 -7.08 9.34 -18.88
CA VAL A 158 -5.86 9.02 -18.13
C VAL A 158 -5.26 7.71 -18.65
N LEU A 159 -6.09 6.67 -18.86
CA LEU A 159 -5.62 5.39 -19.42
C LEU A 159 -5.15 5.53 -20.87
N GLN A 160 -5.85 6.31 -21.69
CA GLN A 160 -5.42 6.61 -23.06
C GLN A 160 -4.05 7.32 -23.09
N ALA A 161 -3.86 8.34 -22.24
CA ALA A 161 -2.59 9.04 -22.12
C ALA A 161 -1.45 8.13 -21.62
N ALA A 162 -1.75 7.22 -20.69
CA ALA A 162 -0.80 6.20 -20.24
C ALA A 162 -0.40 5.25 -21.37
N LEU A 163 -1.37 4.80 -22.18
CA LEU A 163 -1.14 3.94 -23.34
C LEU A 163 -0.28 4.59 -24.41
N ILE A 164 -0.48 5.87 -24.68
CA ILE A 164 0.36 6.65 -25.61
C ILE A 164 1.77 6.77 -25.08
N GLY A 165 1.93 7.04 -23.77
CA GLY A 165 3.24 7.09 -23.12
C GLY A 165 3.98 5.76 -23.19
N ALA A 166 3.27 4.65 -22.94
CA ALA A 166 3.83 3.29 -22.94
C ALA A 166 4.19 2.78 -24.34
N ARG A 167 3.43 3.16 -25.38
CA ARG A 167 3.62 2.70 -26.77
C ARG A 167 4.42 3.66 -27.63
N ALA A 168 4.97 4.70 -27.03
CA ALA A 168 5.81 5.64 -27.74
C ALA A 168 7.00 4.91 -28.39
N ASP A 169 7.52 5.48 -29.47
CA ASP A 169 8.65 4.92 -30.22
C ASP A 169 8.43 3.55 -30.87
N GLY A 170 7.18 3.12 -30.97
CA GLY A 170 6.83 1.80 -31.50
C GLY A 170 7.05 0.67 -30.50
N ASP A 171 7.21 1.00 -29.22
CA ASP A 171 7.20 0.03 -28.13
C ASP A 171 5.79 -0.54 -27.91
N GLU A 172 5.72 -1.66 -27.21
CA GLU A 172 4.51 -2.24 -26.66
C GLU A 172 4.27 -1.70 -25.26
N ALA A 173 3.02 -1.68 -24.83
CA ALA A 173 2.73 -1.47 -23.42
C ALA A 173 2.99 -2.75 -22.63
N ALA A 174 3.30 -2.64 -21.35
CA ALA A 174 3.40 -3.76 -20.43
C ALA A 174 2.82 -3.37 -19.07
N LEU A 175 2.26 -4.33 -18.35
CA LEU A 175 1.97 -4.18 -16.93
C LEU A 175 3.23 -4.51 -16.14
N LEU A 176 3.65 -3.61 -15.27
CA LEU A 176 4.71 -3.81 -14.29
C LEU A 176 4.07 -3.90 -12.91
N LEU A 177 4.24 -5.04 -12.24
CA LEU A 177 3.81 -5.25 -10.86
C LEU A 177 5.03 -5.31 -9.95
N ILE A 178 5.13 -4.38 -9.01
CA ILE A 178 6.12 -4.36 -7.93
C ILE A 178 5.46 -4.86 -6.65
N GLN A 179 6.15 -5.72 -5.90
CA GLN A 179 5.72 -6.14 -4.56
C GLN A 179 6.85 -5.98 -3.54
N VAL A 180 6.46 -5.49 -2.37
CA VAL A 180 7.29 -5.39 -1.17
C VAL A 180 6.75 -6.34 -0.08
N GLY A 181 7.63 -7.01 0.65
CA GLY A 181 7.25 -7.94 1.70
C GLY A 181 8.40 -8.36 2.61
N PRO A 182 8.17 -9.33 3.51
CA PRO A 182 6.90 -10.00 3.78
C PRO A 182 5.94 -9.12 4.59
N VAL A 183 4.67 -9.01 4.18
CA VAL A 183 3.73 -8.04 4.80
C VAL A 183 3.27 -8.48 6.19
N GLN A 184 2.56 -9.62 6.29
CA GLN A 184 1.95 -10.06 7.55
C GLN A 184 3.00 -10.38 8.64
N PRO A 185 4.04 -11.20 8.37
CA PRO A 185 5.07 -11.48 9.38
C PRO A 185 5.78 -10.22 9.90
N PHE A 186 5.93 -9.19 9.06
CA PHE A 186 6.55 -7.93 9.47
C PHE A 186 5.64 -7.11 10.40
N ILE A 187 4.35 -7.01 10.07
CA ILE A 187 3.37 -6.27 10.85
C ILE A 187 3.09 -6.97 12.19
N GLU A 188 2.89 -8.29 12.16
CA GLU A 188 2.57 -9.11 13.34
C GLU A 188 3.71 -9.19 14.36
N ALA A 189 4.96 -9.01 13.93
CA ALA A 189 6.14 -9.01 14.80
C ALA A 189 6.24 -7.76 15.69
N SER A 190 5.21 -7.47 16.48
CA SER A 190 4.96 -6.21 17.16
C SER A 190 4.44 -6.48 18.57
N ARG A 191 5.02 -5.81 19.57
CA ARG A 191 4.57 -5.93 20.98
C ARG A 191 3.80 -4.70 21.45
N ARG A 192 3.95 -3.58 20.74
CA ARG A 192 3.28 -2.32 21.01
C ARG A 192 2.51 -1.88 19.78
N THR A 193 1.44 -1.12 19.98
CA THR A 193 0.66 -0.47 18.90
C THR A 193 1.54 0.39 18.01
N ARG A 194 2.56 1.06 18.57
CA ARG A 194 3.54 1.81 17.78
C ARG A 194 4.38 0.91 16.86
N ASP A 195 4.78 -0.29 17.30
CA ASP A 195 5.51 -1.23 16.43
C ASP A 195 4.64 -1.73 15.28
N LEU A 196 3.35 -1.95 15.59
CA LEU A 196 2.34 -2.37 14.62
C LEU A 196 2.15 -1.30 13.56
N TRP A 197 1.94 -0.05 13.98
CA TRP A 197 1.87 1.10 13.09
C TRP A 197 3.16 1.26 12.27
N ALA A 198 4.33 1.19 12.91
CA ALA A 198 5.62 1.34 12.25
C ALA A 198 5.81 0.29 11.13
N GLY A 199 5.41 -0.96 11.38
CA GLY A 199 5.45 -2.01 10.36
C GLY A 199 4.58 -1.69 9.15
N SER A 200 3.31 -1.32 9.39
CA SER A 200 2.37 -0.94 8.32
C SER A 200 2.82 0.32 7.57
N TYR A 201 3.34 1.31 8.30
CA TYR A 201 3.82 2.58 7.76
C TYR A 201 5.00 2.40 6.84
N LEU A 202 5.99 1.58 7.23
CA LEU A 202 7.14 1.28 6.37
C LEU A 202 6.74 0.60 5.06
N MET A 203 5.77 -0.31 5.07
CA MET A 203 5.27 -0.94 3.85
C MET A 203 4.57 0.08 2.93
N SER A 204 3.78 0.98 3.53
CA SER A 204 3.16 2.08 2.78
C SER A 204 4.21 3.03 2.20
N LEU A 205 5.23 3.40 2.99
CA LEU A 205 6.30 4.31 2.58
C LEU A 205 7.13 3.72 1.44
N MET A 206 7.51 2.44 1.51
CA MET A 206 8.21 1.77 0.40
C MET A 206 7.38 1.78 -0.89
N SER A 207 6.08 1.54 -0.77
CA SER A 207 5.16 1.60 -1.92
C SER A 207 5.04 3.02 -2.47
N ALA A 208 5.06 4.04 -1.60
CA ALA A 208 5.07 5.43 -2.02
C ALA A 208 6.36 5.79 -2.77
N MET A 209 7.52 5.28 -2.34
CA MET A 209 8.80 5.49 -3.04
C MET A 209 8.79 4.85 -4.44
N VAL A 210 8.22 3.64 -4.57
CA VAL A 210 8.02 3.00 -5.87
C VAL A 210 7.15 3.85 -6.80
N VAL A 211 6.01 4.34 -6.30
CA VAL A 211 5.13 5.21 -7.08
C VAL A 211 5.84 6.50 -7.46
N LYS A 212 6.55 7.14 -6.52
CA LYS A 212 7.32 8.36 -6.78
C LYS A 212 8.30 8.16 -7.94
N HIS A 213 9.11 7.10 -7.88
CA HIS A 213 10.08 6.79 -8.94
C HIS A 213 9.40 6.61 -10.31
N LEU A 214 8.34 5.79 -10.39
CA LEU A 214 7.61 5.56 -11.64
C LEU A 214 6.94 6.85 -12.17
N MET A 215 6.48 7.72 -11.28
CA MET A 215 5.88 9.00 -11.66
C MET A 215 6.90 10.02 -12.17
N GLU A 216 8.12 10.01 -11.64
CA GLU A 216 9.23 10.83 -12.14
C GLU A 216 9.64 10.37 -13.55
N GLU A 217 9.67 9.06 -13.78
CA GLU A 217 10.08 8.45 -15.05
C GLU A 217 9.02 8.50 -16.16
N LEU A 218 7.75 8.28 -15.82
CA LEU A 218 6.67 8.10 -16.80
C LEU A 218 5.58 9.17 -16.67
N GLY A 219 5.19 9.49 -15.44
CA GLY A 219 4.09 10.38 -15.11
C GLY A 219 2.99 9.71 -14.28
N PRO A 220 2.11 10.49 -13.63
CA PRO A 220 1.02 9.99 -12.78
C PRO A 220 0.01 9.09 -13.50
N GLU A 221 -0.18 9.29 -14.81
CA GLU A 221 -1.11 8.54 -15.64
C GLU A 221 -0.72 7.08 -15.78
N ALA A 222 0.58 6.76 -15.72
CA ALA A 222 1.10 5.40 -15.83
C ALA A 222 0.73 4.52 -14.62
N ILE A 223 0.42 5.12 -13.47
CA ILE A 223 0.13 4.39 -12.23
C ILE A 223 -1.31 3.88 -12.25
N ILE A 224 -1.48 2.56 -12.22
CA ILE A 224 -2.80 1.91 -12.17
C ILE A 224 -3.26 1.79 -10.72
N THR A 225 -2.41 1.27 -9.84
CA THR A 225 -2.70 1.19 -8.40
C THR A 225 -1.42 1.18 -7.56
N PRO A 226 -1.41 1.82 -6.38
CA PRO A 226 -2.42 2.76 -5.88
C PRO A 226 -2.38 4.08 -6.67
N GLN A 227 -3.53 4.71 -6.89
CA GLN A 227 -3.55 6.02 -7.54
C GLN A 227 -2.90 7.08 -6.63
N PRO A 228 -2.11 8.04 -7.17
CA PRO A 228 -1.43 9.09 -6.41
C PRO A 228 -2.31 9.83 -5.39
N GLU A 229 -3.59 10.02 -5.70
CA GLU A 229 -4.57 10.74 -4.90
C GLU A 229 -5.16 9.92 -3.74
N SER A 230 -4.88 8.61 -3.67
CA SER A 230 -5.51 7.67 -2.73
C SER A 230 -5.04 7.79 -1.27
N SER A 231 -3.91 8.47 -1.02
CA SER A 231 -3.32 8.59 0.32
C SER A 231 -2.67 9.94 0.52
N ALA A 232 -2.82 10.50 1.72
CA ALA A 232 -2.12 11.70 2.17
C ALA A 232 -0.59 11.55 2.09
N LEU A 233 -0.06 10.40 2.52
CA LEU A 233 1.37 10.09 2.45
C LEU A 233 1.88 10.16 1.01
N LEU A 234 1.15 9.55 0.08
CA LEU A 234 1.53 9.53 -1.31
C LEU A 234 1.51 10.92 -1.92
N GLN A 235 0.45 11.69 -1.65
CA GLN A 235 0.34 13.06 -2.11
C GLN A 235 1.47 13.94 -1.56
N ARG A 236 1.85 13.78 -0.29
CA ARG A 236 2.95 14.52 0.33
C ARG A 236 4.29 14.21 -0.33
N ILE A 237 4.60 12.92 -0.52
CA ILE A 237 5.86 12.45 -1.11
C ILE A 237 6.02 12.87 -2.57
N VAL A 238 4.92 12.78 -3.33
CA VAL A 238 4.92 12.99 -4.77
C VAL A 238 4.79 14.46 -5.13
N TYR A 239 3.89 15.19 -4.48
CA TYR A 239 3.56 16.57 -4.88
C TYR A 239 4.28 17.62 -4.04
N GLY A 240 4.80 17.28 -2.86
CA GLY A 240 5.54 18.19 -1.98
C GLY A 240 4.70 19.28 -1.31
N ASP A 241 3.62 19.76 -1.93
CA ASP A 241 2.74 20.77 -1.38
C ASP A 241 1.70 20.14 -0.44
N PRO A 242 1.50 20.65 0.80
CA PRO A 242 0.30 20.32 1.56
C PRO A 242 -0.88 20.74 0.69
N VAL A 243 -1.66 19.76 0.28
CA VAL A 243 -2.97 20.03 -0.32
C VAL A 243 -3.72 20.87 0.69
N ASP A 244 -4.50 21.87 0.27
CA ASP A 244 -5.24 22.82 1.15
C ASP A 244 -6.19 22.15 2.17
N LYS A 245 -6.17 20.82 2.33
CA LYS A 245 -6.99 20.00 3.22
C LYS A 245 -6.31 18.75 3.79
N VAL A 246 -5.05 18.43 3.45
CA VAL A 246 -4.39 17.20 3.94
C VAL A 246 -3.47 17.60 5.09
N SER A 247 -3.83 17.21 6.32
CA SER A 247 -2.96 17.43 7.46
C SER A 247 -1.75 16.50 7.38
N ASP A 248 -0.60 16.92 7.89
CA ASP A 248 0.56 16.01 7.99
C ASP A 248 0.25 14.81 8.90
N LEU A 249 -0.73 14.92 9.81
CA LEU A 249 -1.23 13.80 10.60
C LEU A 249 -1.96 12.74 9.74
N ASP A 250 -2.67 13.14 8.68
CA ASP A 250 -3.28 12.19 7.74
C ASP A 250 -2.21 11.40 6.98
N ALA A 251 -1.03 12.01 6.75
CA ALA A 251 0.10 11.32 6.14
C ALA A 251 0.67 10.21 7.03
N LEU A 252 0.42 10.22 8.34
CA LEU A 252 0.80 9.12 9.26
C LEU A 252 -0.05 7.87 9.08
N GLN A 253 -1.16 7.92 8.34
CA GLN A 253 -2.02 6.77 8.10
C GLN A 253 -1.40 5.83 7.03
N PRO A 254 -1.08 4.58 7.37
CA PRO A 254 -0.55 3.60 6.42
C PRO A 254 -1.65 3.06 5.51
N ALA A 255 -2.01 3.82 4.47
CA ALA A 255 -3.14 3.52 3.59
C ALA A 255 -2.74 2.84 2.26
N LEU A 256 -1.44 2.67 1.98
CA LEU A 256 -0.98 2.17 0.69
C LEU A 256 -0.77 0.65 0.72
N PRO A 257 -1.22 -0.08 -0.32
CA PRO A 257 -0.95 -1.51 -0.44
C PRO A 257 0.54 -1.74 -0.72
N ALA A 258 1.06 -2.90 -0.29
CA ALA A 258 2.44 -3.32 -0.53
C ALA A 258 2.72 -3.76 -2.00
N LYS A 259 1.78 -3.50 -2.90
CA LYS A 259 1.80 -3.88 -4.31
C LYS A 259 1.48 -2.65 -5.14
N VAL A 260 2.35 -2.35 -6.10
CA VAL A 260 2.20 -1.23 -7.02
C VAL A 260 2.14 -1.79 -8.43
N MET A 261 1.15 -1.37 -9.21
CA MET A 261 0.99 -1.75 -10.61
C MET A 261 0.97 -0.51 -11.48
N ALA A 262 1.76 -0.55 -12.56
CA ALA A 262 1.86 0.53 -13.53
C ALA A 262 1.83 -0.01 -14.97
N LEU A 263 1.40 0.84 -15.89
CA LEU A 263 1.52 0.65 -17.32
C LEU A 263 2.82 1.29 -17.80
N VAL A 264 3.71 0.49 -18.37
CA VAL A 264 5.07 0.91 -18.74
C VAL A 264 5.39 0.55 -20.19
N PRO A 265 6.38 1.19 -20.83
CA PRO A 265 6.95 0.70 -22.07
C PRO A 265 7.62 -0.66 -21.88
N SER A 266 7.32 -1.64 -22.73
CA SER A 266 7.77 -3.02 -22.57
C SER A 266 9.29 -3.14 -22.63
N LEU A 267 9.98 -2.32 -23.42
CA LEU A 267 11.44 -2.35 -23.52
C LEU A 267 12.13 -1.76 -22.28
N ARG A 268 11.46 -0.86 -21.54
CA ARG A 268 11.96 -0.26 -20.30
C ARG A 268 11.48 -0.97 -19.04
N ALA A 269 10.61 -1.96 -19.15
CA ALA A 269 9.96 -2.58 -18.00
C ALA A 269 10.97 -3.20 -17.00
N GLU A 270 12.06 -3.81 -17.50
CA GLU A 270 13.12 -4.37 -16.66
C GLU A 270 13.95 -3.28 -15.96
N GLU A 271 14.32 -2.22 -16.70
CA GLU A 271 15.04 -1.06 -16.16
C GLU A 271 14.24 -0.40 -15.02
N LEU A 272 12.97 -0.09 -15.28
CA LEU A 272 12.06 0.53 -14.31
C LEU A 272 11.82 -0.39 -13.10
N GLY A 273 11.63 -1.69 -13.35
CA GLY A 273 11.46 -2.68 -12.28
C GLY A 273 12.66 -2.71 -11.34
N LYS A 274 13.89 -2.73 -11.89
CA LYS A 274 15.13 -2.68 -11.10
C LYS A 274 15.29 -1.35 -10.37
N GLY A 275 15.02 -0.23 -11.02
CA GLY A 275 15.04 1.11 -10.40
C GLY A 275 14.13 1.19 -9.18
N CYS A 276 12.90 0.63 -9.26
CA CYS A 276 12.00 0.54 -8.11
C CYS A 276 12.59 -0.29 -6.95
N LEU A 277 13.24 -1.42 -7.23
CA LEU A 277 13.87 -2.24 -6.18
C LEU A 277 15.04 -1.52 -5.52
N GLU A 278 15.83 -0.77 -6.29
CA GLU A 278 16.94 0.05 -5.77
C GLU A 278 16.43 1.16 -4.85
N GLU A 279 15.32 1.84 -5.18
CA GLU A 279 14.73 2.85 -4.30
C GLU A 279 14.23 2.26 -2.98
N ILE A 280 13.67 1.04 -3.01
CA ILE A 280 13.29 0.31 -1.79
C ILE A 280 14.54 -0.01 -0.94
N GLU A 281 15.62 -0.46 -1.57
CA GLU A 281 16.89 -0.76 -0.89
C GLU A 281 17.53 0.47 -0.26
N LYS A 282 17.56 1.61 -0.98
CA LYS A 282 18.07 2.88 -0.46
C LYS A 282 17.30 3.31 0.78
N LEU A 283 15.96 3.27 0.74
CA LEU A 283 15.13 3.59 1.89
C LEU A 283 15.39 2.64 3.07
N TRP A 284 15.57 1.34 2.79
CA TRP A 284 15.86 0.33 3.81
C TRP A 284 17.23 0.53 4.48
N GLU A 285 18.23 0.98 3.73
CA GLU A 285 19.54 1.35 4.28
C GLU A 285 19.46 2.63 5.09
N GLN A 286 18.81 3.68 4.57
CA GLN A 286 18.60 4.93 5.29
C GLN A 286 17.92 4.70 6.65
N LEU A 287 16.88 3.85 6.66
CA LEU A 287 16.20 3.46 7.89
C LEU A 287 17.14 2.81 8.91
N TRP A 288 18.07 1.99 8.45
CA TRP A 288 19.08 1.36 9.29
C TRP A 288 20.12 2.37 9.80
N GLU A 289 20.61 3.25 8.92
CA GLU A 289 21.54 4.33 9.29
C GLU A 289 20.94 5.25 10.37
N CYS A 290 19.66 5.62 10.24
CA CYS A 290 18.92 6.36 11.28
C CYS A 290 18.91 5.60 12.62
N CYS A 291 18.78 4.27 12.61
CA CYS A 291 18.85 3.46 13.83
C CYS A 291 20.25 3.45 14.44
N VAL A 292 21.27 3.22 13.62
CA VAL A 292 22.67 3.18 14.04
C VAL A 292 23.06 4.52 14.66
N SER A 293 22.71 5.64 14.02
CA SER A 293 22.93 6.99 14.56
C SER A 293 22.32 7.19 15.94
N GLN A 294 21.09 6.70 16.15
CA GLN A 294 20.44 6.76 17.47
C GLN A 294 21.12 5.87 18.51
N VAL A 295 21.57 4.67 18.13
CA VAL A 295 22.28 3.74 19.04
C VAL A 295 23.66 4.28 19.39
N ASP A 296 24.40 4.79 18.39
CA ASP A 296 25.74 5.35 18.55
C ASP A 296 25.75 6.54 19.51
N LYS A 297 24.77 7.43 19.41
CA LYS A 297 24.57 8.55 20.35
C LYS A 297 24.39 8.07 21.79
N ARG A 298 23.76 6.91 22.01
CA ARG A 298 23.47 6.37 23.36
C ARG A 298 24.59 5.51 23.92
N ARG A 299 25.34 4.80 23.08
CA ARG A 299 26.44 3.93 23.52
C ARG A 299 27.75 4.68 23.76
N GLU A 300 27.89 5.91 23.25
CA GLU A 300 29.06 6.79 23.49
C GLU A 300 30.41 6.11 23.16
N GLY A 301 30.44 5.33 22.08
CA GLY A 301 31.65 4.62 21.62
C GLY A 301 31.92 3.27 22.28
N HIS A 302 31.18 2.88 23.33
CA HIS A 302 31.28 1.54 23.94
C HIS A 302 30.61 0.44 23.09
N PHE A 303 30.86 -0.82 23.43
CA PHE A 303 30.24 -2.00 22.81
C PHE A 303 30.47 -2.10 21.29
N THR A 304 31.72 -2.32 20.88
CA THR A 304 32.06 -2.54 19.46
C THR A 304 31.45 -3.84 18.93
N GLY A 305 31.12 -3.88 17.63
CA GLY A 305 30.53 -5.06 16.98
C GLY A 305 29.09 -5.38 17.43
N TRP A 306 28.38 -4.43 18.06
CA TRP A 306 27.01 -4.65 18.54
C TRP A 306 26.01 -5.00 17.43
N ASP A 307 26.29 -4.58 16.21
CA ASP A 307 25.47 -4.74 15.02
C ASP A 307 25.86 -5.97 14.17
N GLU A 308 26.74 -6.85 14.67
CA GLU A 308 27.15 -8.05 13.95
C GLU A 308 25.94 -8.89 13.55
N GLY A 309 25.87 -9.29 12.28
CA GLY A 309 24.73 -10.02 11.70
C GLY A 309 23.53 -9.16 11.31
N ALA A 310 23.50 -7.86 11.63
CA ALA A 310 22.40 -6.97 11.20
C ALA A 310 22.29 -6.91 9.68
N LYS A 311 23.41 -6.86 8.95
CA LYS A 311 23.41 -6.87 7.48
C LYS A 311 22.77 -8.14 6.90
N GLU A 312 23.11 -9.32 7.44
CA GLU A 312 22.52 -10.60 7.01
C GLU A 312 21.02 -10.64 7.32
N GLN A 313 20.63 -10.26 8.55
CA GLN A 313 19.22 -10.20 8.95
C GLN A 313 18.41 -9.27 8.05
N ARG A 314 18.93 -8.07 7.73
CA ARG A 314 18.25 -7.09 6.86
C ARG A 314 18.14 -7.57 5.42
N ALA A 315 19.19 -8.17 4.88
CA ALA A 315 19.20 -8.68 3.51
C ALA A 315 18.25 -9.87 3.31
N ALA A 316 18.18 -10.76 4.30
CA ALA A 316 17.31 -11.93 4.26
C ALA A 316 15.83 -11.60 4.52
N PHE A 317 15.54 -10.53 5.27
CA PHE A 317 14.17 -10.20 5.66
C PHE A 317 13.37 -9.51 4.53
N LEU A 318 13.98 -8.58 3.80
CA LEU A 318 13.26 -7.73 2.86
C LEU A 318 13.02 -8.44 1.52
N GLU A 319 11.82 -8.97 1.33
CA GLU A 319 11.35 -9.50 0.06
C GLU A 319 10.94 -8.34 -0.86
N ARG A 320 11.49 -8.34 -2.07
CA ARG A 320 11.18 -7.33 -3.08
C ARG A 320 11.33 -7.95 -4.45
N SER A 321 10.33 -7.76 -5.30
CA SER A 321 10.31 -8.37 -6.63
C SER A 321 9.46 -7.55 -7.58
N TYR A 322 9.71 -7.73 -8.86
CA TYR A 322 8.85 -7.23 -9.91
C TYR A 322 8.48 -8.34 -10.89
N THR A 323 7.32 -8.19 -11.52
CA THR A 323 6.84 -9.05 -12.58
C THR A 323 6.41 -8.17 -13.75
N VAL A 324 6.73 -8.59 -14.97
CA VAL A 324 6.36 -7.88 -16.19
C VAL A 324 5.39 -8.74 -17.00
N GLN A 325 4.31 -8.14 -17.46
CA GLN A 325 3.35 -8.73 -18.38
C GLN A 325 3.22 -7.83 -19.61
N PRO A 326 3.91 -8.14 -20.71
CA PRO A 326 3.75 -7.42 -21.96
C PRO A 326 2.30 -7.49 -22.47
N TRP A 327 1.85 -6.40 -23.07
CA TRP A 327 0.57 -6.33 -23.77
C TRP A 327 0.82 -6.73 -25.23
N PRO A 328 0.31 -7.88 -25.71
CA PRO A 328 0.71 -8.39 -27.03
C PRO A 328 0.33 -7.43 -28.17
N ARG A 329 1.16 -7.42 -29.22
CA ARG A 329 1.02 -6.52 -30.41
C ARG A 329 -0.30 -6.61 -31.15
N ASP A 330 -0.93 -7.78 -31.15
CA ASP A 330 -2.10 -8.08 -31.96
C ASP A 330 -2.99 -9.13 -31.28
N ALA A 331 -4.25 -9.16 -31.71
CA ALA A 331 -5.24 -10.05 -31.11
C ALA A 331 -4.85 -11.53 -31.20
N ALA A 332 -4.27 -11.99 -32.31
CA ALA A 332 -3.89 -13.40 -32.48
C ALA A 332 -2.80 -13.81 -31.48
N SER A 333 -1.83 -12.93 -31.26
CA SER A 333 -0.79 -13.08 -30.24
C SER A 333 -1.38 -13.12 -28.83
N VAL A 334 -2.38 -12.29 -28.53
CA VAL A 334 -3.14 -12.37 -27.26
C VAL A 334 -3.79 -13.73 -27.09
N TRP A 335 -4.52 -14.23 -28.10
CA TRP A 335 -5.19 -15.54 -28.02
C TRP A 335 -4.21 -16.67 -27.75
N LYS A 336 -3.11 -16.73 -28.50
CA LYS A 336 -2.06 -17.74 -28.31
C LYS A 336 -1.45 -17.68 -26.91
N TYR A 337 -1.22 -16.46 -26.40
CA TYR A 337 -0.68 -16.26 -25.06
C TYR A 337 -1.65 -16.73 -23.97
N LEU A 338 -2.91 -16.29 -24.05
CA LEU A 338 -3.95 -16.67 -23.10
C LEU A 338 -4.28 -18.16 -23.14
N ASP A 339 -4.18 -18.83 -24.30
CA ASP A 339 -4.31 -20.29 -24.42
C ASP A 339 -3.24 -21.02 -23.60
N GLY A 340 -1.99 -20.54 -23.65
CA GLY A 340 -0.92 -21.08 -22.81
C GLY A 340 -1.16 -20.88 -21.32
N LEU A 341 -1.89 -19.83 -20.93
CA LEU A 341 -2.20 -19.50 -19.54
C LEU A 341 -3.54 -20.03 -19.03
N GLN A 342 -4.33 -20.72 -19.86
CA GLN A 342 -5.62 -21.26 -19.48
C GLN A 342 -5.58 -22.09 -18.17
N PRO A 343 -4.55 -22.90 -17.87
CA PRO A 343 -4.46 -23.61 -16.59
C PRO A 343 -4.38 -22.69 -15.35
N LEU A 344 -3.94 -21.45 -15.53
CA LEU A 344 -3.74 -20.45 -14.47
C LEU A 344 -4.91 -19.47 -14.33
N LEU A 345 -5.71 -19.30 -15.38
CA LEU A 345 -6.81 -18.34 -15.42
C LEU A 345 -8.13 -19.01 -15.02
N GLN A 346 -8.76 -18.53 -13.94
CA GLN A 346 -10.10 -18.96 -13.51
C GLN A 346 -11.22 -18.18 -14.24
N THR A 347 -11.06 -17.84 -15.52
CA THR A 347 -12.01 -16.97 -16.24
C THR A 347 -13.01 -17.74 -17.12
N ALA A 348 -14.20 -17.14 -17.26
CA ALA A 348 -15.30 -17.52 -18.13
C ALA A 348 -14.88 -17.57 -19.63
N PRO A 349 -15.67 -18.18 -20.53
CA PRO A 349 -15.37 -18.19 -21.97
C PRO A 349 -15.10 -16.77 -22.50
N ARG A 350 -14.01 -16.66 -23.25
CA ARG A 350 -13.40 -15.39 -23.66
C ARG A 350 -14.34 -14.61 -24.60
N PRO A 351 -14.53 -13.30 -24.39
CA PRO A 351 -15.41 -12.51 -25.23
C PRO A 351 -14.81 -12.34 -26.64
N GLU A 352 -15.65 -12.43 -27.68
CA GLU A 352 -15.27 -12.09 -29.07
C GLU A 352 -14.72 -10.65 -29.21
N LYS A 353 -14.93 -9.81 -28.18
CA LYS A 353 -14.51 -8.41 -28.07
C LYS A 353 -13.00 -8.18 -28.22
N ILE A 354 -12.14 -9.16 -27.91
CA ILE A 354 -10.67 -9.04 -28.12
C ILE A 354 -10.31 -8.83 -29.61
N LYS A 355 -11.17 -9.26 -30.54
CA LYS A 355 -10.98 -8.99 -31.97
C LYS A 355 -11.15 -7.50 -32.34
N LYS A 356 -11.77 -6.69 -31.47
CA LYS A 356 -12.06 -5.27 -31.71
C LYS A 356 -11.01 -4.34 -31.10
N SER A 357 -10.52 -4.64 -29.90
CA SER A 357 -9.44 -3.92 -29.25
C SER A 357 -8.61 -4.85 -28.36
N LEU A 358 -7.30 -4.57 -28.27
CA LEU A 358 -6.39 -5.27 -27.36
C LEU A 358 -6.73 -4.94 -25.91
N GLY A 359 -7.29 -3.75 -25.68
CA GLY A 359 -7.90 -3.31 -24.43
C GLY A 359 -8.73 -4.38 -23.73
N ALA A 360 -9.60 -5.05 -24.48
CA ALA A 360 -10.51 -6.08 -23.96
C ALA A 360 -9.81 -7.28 -23.30
N SER A 361 -8.51 -7.45 -23.52
CA SER A 361 -7.68 -8.48 -22.87
C SER A 361 -7.08 -8.04 -21.52
N TYR A 362 -7.26 -6.77 -21.12
CA TYR A 362 -6.68 -6.23 -19.89
C TYR A 362 -7.06 -7.07 -18.66
N GLY A 363 -8.33 -7.45 -18.53
CA GLY A 363 -8.81 -8.29 -17.43
C GLY A 363 -8.03 -9.61 -17.33
N ASP A 364 -7.88 -10.33 -18.44
CA ASP A 364 -7.15 -11.60 -18.49
C ASP A 364 -5.65 -11.42 -18.21
N LEU A 365 -5.03 -10.38 -18.78
CA LEU A 365 -3.61 -10.07 -18.57
C LEU A 365 -3.32 -9.61 -17.14
N SER A 366 -4.25 -8.86 -16.54
CA SER A 366 -4.17 -8.50 -15.12
C SER A 366 -4.27 -9.75 -14.25
N GLY A 367 -5.15 -10.70 -14.56
CA GLY A 367 -5.21 -12.00 -13.86
C GLY A 367 -3.93 -12.81 -14.02
N ALA A 368 -3.37 -12.83 -15.24
CA ALA A 368 -2.13 -13.53 -15.55
C ALA A 368 -0.95 -13.01 -14.73
N ILE A 369 -0.74 -11.68 -14.69
CA ILE A 369 0.40 -11.11 -13.94
C ILE A 369 0.33 -11.45 -12.45
N TRP A 370 -0.87 -11.47 -11.85
CA TRP A 370 -1.05 -11.89 -10.46
C TRP A 370 -0.70 -13.37 -10.24
N ALA A 371 -1.13 -14.25 -11.13
CA ALA A 371 -0.83 -15.68 -11.05
C ALA A 371 0.68 -15.95 -11.22
N ILE A 372 1.30 -15.33 -12.23
CA ILE A 372 2.74 -15.41 -12.48
C ILE A 372 3.52 -14.90 -11.28
N HIS A 373 3.13 -13.75 -10.74
CA HIS A 373 3.79 -13.16 -9.58
C HIS A 373 3.70 -14.08 -8.35
N SER A 374 2.53 -14.67 -8.09
CA SER A 374 2.37 -15.63 -7.00
C SER A 374 3.27 -16.85 -7.17
N ALA A 375 3.33 -17.41 -8.38
CA ALA A 375 4.19 -18.56 -8.69
C ALA A 375 5.68 -18.22 -8.57
N GLN A 376 6.08 -17.03 -9.02
CA GLN A 376 7.45 -16.53 -8.88
C GLN A 376 7.85 -16.42 -7.41
N ARG A 377 6.99 -15.86 -6.56
CA ARG A 377 7.26 -15.75 -5.12
C ARG A 377 7.47 -17.13 -4.48
N ASP A 378 6.65 -18.11 -4.84
CA ASP A 378 6.76 -19.47 -4.28
C ASP A 378 8.01 -20.21 -4.80
N ALA A 379 8.52 -19.84 -5.98
CA ALA A 379 9.74 -20.39 -6.57
C ALA A 379 11.03 -19.69 -6.11
N LEU A 380 10.96 -18.39 -5.77
CA LEU A 380 12.08 -17.63 -5.25
C LEU A 380 12.48 -18.17 -3.88
N VAL A 381 13.71 -18.67 -3.78
CA VAL A 381 14.29 -19.03 -2.48
C VAL A 381 14.93 -17.75 -1.92
N PRO A 382 14.33 -17.09 -0.91
CA PRO A 382 14.92 -15.89 -0.34
C PRO A 382 16.32 -16.20 0.22
N PRO A 383 17.22 -15.20 0.30
CA PRO A 383 18.52 -15.38 0.95
C PRO A 383 18.29 -15.97 2.34
N LYS A 384 18.83 -17.17 2.58
CA LYS A 384 18.63 -17.83 3.87
C LYS A 384 19.53 -17.16 4.89
N HIS A 385 18.91 -16.54 5.88
CA HIS A 385 19.59 -16.20 7.13
C HIS A 385 20.01 -17.51 7.80
N THR A 386 21.31 -17.72 7.95
CA THR A 386 21.86 -18.97 8.48
C THR A 386 21.63 -19.10 9.98
N GLY A 387 21.44 -17.96 10.66
CA GLY A 387 21.21 -17.88 12.09
C GLY A 387 22.45 -18.20 12.90
N ASP A 388 22.42 -17.80 14.17
CA ASP A 388 23.47 -18.16 15.12
C ASP A 388 22.92 -18.45 16.53
N ASN A 389 23.83 -18.77 17.45
CA ASN A 389 23.51 -19.23 18.81
C ASN A 389 23.18 -18.09 19.80
N ARG A 390 23.09 -16.83 19.35
CA ARG A 390 22.67 -15.71 20.19
C ARG A 390 21.20 -15.84 20.59
N PHE A 391 20.85 -15.23 21.72
CA PHE A 391 19.46 -15.09 22.17
C PHE A 391 18.58 -14.51 21.08
N LYS A 392 17.34 -15.01 20.98
CA LYS A 392 16.37 -14.47 20.02
C LYS A 392 15.76 -13.16 20.53
N CYS A 393 15.33 -12.34 19.58
CA CYS A 393 14.68 -11.08 19.83
C CYS A 393 13.43 -11.25 20.69
N HIS A 394 13.26 -10.40 21.70
CA HIS A 394 12.10 -10.42 22.59
C HIS A 394 10.78 -9.99 21.93
N VAL A 395 10.86 -9.33 20.77
CA VAL A 395 9.68 -8.88 20.00
C VAL A 395 9.22 -9.98 19.03
N CYS A 396 10.04 -10.34 18.03
CA CYS A 396 9.63 -11.33 17.03
C CYS A 396 9.88 -12.79 17.44
N GLY A 397 10.86 -13.06 18.31
CA GLY A 397 11.24 -14.42 18.70
C GLY A 397 11.94 -15.25 17.60
N GLN A 398 12.14 -14.70 16.40
CA GLN A 398 12.68 -15.44 15.25
C GLN A 398 14.17 -15.16 15.02
N LEU A 399 14.55 -13.89 14.95
CA LEU A 399 15.91 -13.45 14.66
C LEU A 399 16.73 -13.23 15.94
N GLU A 400 18.05 -13.31 15.84
CA GLU A 400 18.97 -13.07 16.94
C GLU A 400 18.94 -11.61 17.38
N ALA A 401 18.95 -11.40 18.69
CA ALA A 401 19.10 -10.08 19.26
C ALA A 401 20.52 -9.55 19.04
N LEU A 402 20.60 -8.27 18.68
CA LEU A 402 21.84 -7.52 18.56
C LEU A 402 22.47 -7.29 19.93
N GLY A 403 23.74 -6.92 19.91
CA GLY A 403 24.59 -6.70 21.07
C GLY A 403 26.02 -7.16 20.81
N PRO A 404 26.96 -6.74 21.67
CA PRO A 404 28.37 -7.05 21.51
C PRO A 404 28.60 -8.56 21.36
N VAL A 405 29.53 -8.91 20.48
CA VAL A 405 29.93 -10.29 20.23
C VAL A 405 31.17 -10.58 21.06
N ASP A 406 30.95 -11.15 22.24
CA ASP A 406 32.05 -11.70 23.03
C ASP A 406 32.73 -12.78 22.18
N GLY A 407 34.07 -12.89 22.24
CA GLY A 407 34.88 -13.83 21.44
C GLY A 407 34.52 -15.33 21.55
N HIS A 408 33.45 -15.65 22.28
CA HIS A 408 32.78 -16.92 22.33
C HIS A 408 31.37 -16.78 21.70
N ARG A 409 31.18 -17.34 20.49
CA ARG A 409 29.88 -17.57 19.81
C ARG A 409 28.96 -18.55 20.56
N VAL A 410 28.93 -18.44 21.88
CA VAL A 410 28.36 -19.42 22.79
C VAL A 410 27.20 -18.76 23.51
N ALA A 411 26.07 -19.45 23.56
CA ALA A 411 24.85 -19.09 24.29
C ALA A 411 25.05 -18.84 25.81
N PHE A 412 26.29 -18.83 26.29
CA PHE A 412 26.72 -18.76 27.69
C PHE A 412 27.79 -17.68 27.96
N GLY A 413 28.03 -16.74 27.03
CA GLY A 413 28.71 -15.48 27.39
C GLY A 413 27.97 -14.82 28.57
N PRO A 414 28.66 -14.06 29.45
CA PRO A 414 28.00 -13.48 30.61
C PRO A 414 26.81 -12.66 30.13
N LYS A 415 25.59 -13.09 30.49
CA LYS A 415 24.33 -12.35 30.25
C LYS A 415 24.47 -10.85 30.56
N GLY A 416 25.43 -10.51 31.44
CA GLY A 416 25.91 -9.17 31.75
C GLY A 416 26.12 -8.28 30.53
N GLU A 417 27.13 -8.48 29.68
CA GLU A 417 27.58 -7.41 28.77
C GLU A 417 26.54 -7.00 27.72
N ARG A 418 25.82 -7.97 27.13
CA ARG A 418 24.69 -7.66 26.24
C ARG A 418 23.54 -6.97 26.99
N LEU A 419 23.19 -7.45 28.19
CA LEU A 419 22.15 -6.81 28.98
C LEU A 419 22.58 -5.39 29.37
N THR A 420 23.84 -5.17 29.72
CA THR A 420 24.42 -3.86 30.00
C THR A 420 24.36 -2.95 28.77
N PHE A 421 24.63 -3.48 27.57
CA PHE A 421 24.44 -2.74 26.33
C PHE A 421 22.99 -2.27 26.19
N TRP A 422 22.01 -3.17 26.31
CA TRP A 422 20.59 -2.82 26.21
C TRP A 422 20.12 -1.89 27.33
N GLN A 423 20.65 -2.04 28.55
CA GLN A 423 20.40 -1.13 29.66
C GLN A 423 20.97 0.28 29.38
N LYS A 424 22.16 0.37 28.79
CA LYS A 424 22.79 1.66 28.42
C LYS A 424 22.04 2.35 27.28
N ILE A 425 21.61 1.63 26.24
CA ILE A 425 20.86 2.26 25.14
C ILE A 425 19.39 2.51 25.47
N ALA A 426 18.89 1.89 26.55
CA ALA A 426 17.58 2.18 27.12
C ALA A 426 17.62 3.22 28.25
N SER A 427 18.79 3.52 28.84
CA SER A 427 18.88 4.50 29.93
C SER A 427 18.61 5.91 29.41
N GLU A 428 17.76 6.62 30.15
CA GLU A 428 17.40 8.01 29.91
C GLU A 428 18.42 8.91 30.63
N ASP A 429 19.06 9.83 29.90
CA ASP A 429 19.94 10.84 30.49
C ASP A 429 19.10 12.10 30.75
N GLU A 430 18.46 12.18 31.92
CA GLU A 430 17.43 13.18 32.27
C GLU A 430 17.87 14.65 32.04
N GLU A 431 19.16 14.96 32.10
CA GLU A 431 19.70 16.32 31.90
C GLU A 431 19.90 16.72 30.43
N LYS A 432 20.12 15.77 29.52
CA LYS A 432 20.41 16.05 28.08
C LYS A 432 19.22 15.86 27.16
N ASP A 433 18.12 15.29 27.66
CA ASP A 433 17.02 14.76 26.84
C ASP A 433 15.65 15.35 27.27
N LYS A 434 15.54 16.68 27.40
CA LYS A 434 14.24 17.36 27.58
C LYS A 434 13.22 17.05 26.47
N ASP A 435 13.68 16.53 25.33
CA ASP A 435 12.87 16.13 24.18
C ASP A 435 12.49 14.64 24.16
N ARG A 436 12.89 13.82 25.14
CA ARG A 436 12.53 12.38 25.20
C ARG A 436 11.47 12.09 26.26
N GLU A 437 10.23 12.46 25.99
CA GLU A 437 9.09 11.82 26.65
C GLU A 437 8.60 10.64 25.80
N GLY A 438 9.11 9.45 26.09
CA GLY A 438 8.62 8.23 25.44
C GLY A 438 9.52 7.03 25.67
N TYR A 439 9.03 6.04 26.42
CA TYR A 439 9.66 4.75 26.72
C TYR A 439 10.07 3.96 25.46
N ASP A 440 11.03 4.38 24.64
CA ASP A 440 11.31 3.76 23.34
C ASP A 440 11.84 2.32 23.45
N LEU A 441 12.67 2.06 24.47
CA LEU A 441 13.26 0.77 24.76
C LEU A 441 13.08 0.46 26.25
N LYS A 442 12.80 -0.79 26.60
CA LYS A 442 12.91 -1.23 27.99
C LYS A 442 14.33 -1.70 28.26
N PRO A 443 14.90 -1.47 29.46
CA PRO A 443 16.25 -1.94 29.80
C PRO A 443 16.44 -3.47 29.69
N SER A 444 15.36 -4.24 29.73
CA SER A 444 15.36 -5.71 29.57
C SER A 444 15.04 -6.19 28.15
N GLU A 445 14.70 -5.29 27.22
CA GLU A 445 14.43 -5.66 25.82
C GLU A 445 15.74 -5.98 25.10
N GLN A 446 15.71 -6.98 24.24
CA GLN A 446 16.81 -7.36 23.35
C GLN A 446 16.22 -7.56 21.96
N LEU A 447 16.63 -6.73 21.00
CA LEU A 447 15.98 -6.65 19.69
C LEU A 447 16.92 -7.11 18.56
N CYS A 448 16.36 -7.77 17.55
CA CYS A 448 17.06 -7.98 16.28
C CYS A 448 17.08 -6.68 15.46
N ALA A 449 17.82 -6.67 14.34
CA ALA A 449 17.92 -5.50 13.47
C ALA A 449 16.52 -5.02 12.99
N ILE A 450 15.66 -5.94 12.57
CA ILE A 450 14.33 -5.64 12.03
C ILE A 450 13.40 -4.99 13.07
N CYS A 451 13.34 -5.56 14.28
CA CYS A 451 12.52 -5.00 15.35
C CYS A 451 13.09 -3.69 15.90
N LEU A 452 14.41 -3.53 15.89
CA LEU A 452 15.06 -2.27 16.24
C LEU A 452 14.73 -1.17 15.22
N MET A 453 14.72 -1.49 13.93
CA MET A 453 14.32 -0.57 12.85
C MET A 453 12.89 -0.06 13.01
N LYS A 454 11.95 -0.93 13.38
CA LYS A 454 10.58 -0.51 13.71
C LYS A 454 10.51 0.39 14.94
N ARG A 455 11.38 0.16 15.94
CA ARG A 455 11.32 0.85 17.23
C ARG A 455 11.91 2.27 17.17
N LEU A 456 13.05 2.40 16.51
CA LEU A 456 13.85 3.64 16.48
C LEU A 456 13.88 4.29 15.09
N GLY A 457 14.03 3.48 14.04
CA GLY A 457 14.28 3.99 12.69
C GLY A 457 13.11 4.77 12.11
N VAL A 458 11.89 4.23 12.24
CA VAL A 458 10.67 4.86 11.68
C VAL A 458 10.45 6.24 12.26
N VAL A 459 10.73 6.43 13.55
CA VAL A 459 10.55 7.72 14.21
C VAL A 459 11.49 8.76 13.61
N GLY A 460 12.76 8.43 13.37
CA GLY A 460 13.69 9.35 12.71
C GLY A 460 13.30 9.65 11.26
N LEU A 461 13.01 8.59 10.51
CA LEU A 461 12.74 8.68 9.07
C LEU A 461 11.45 9.43 8.74
N VAL A 462 10.39 9.29 9.57
CA VAL A 462 9.11 9.99 9.35
C VAL A 462 9.30 11.50 9.33
N PHE A 463 10.14 12.04 10.22
CA PHE A 463 10.42 13.47 10.24
C PHE A 463 11.17 13.90 8.97
N ASP A 464 12.22 13.17 8.61
CA ASP A 464 13.01 13.48 7.40
C ASP A 464 12.15 13.46 6.13
N VAL A 465 11.18 12.52 6.04
CA VAL A 465 10.28 12.36 4.90
C VAL A 465 9.15 13.39 4.88
N LEU A 466 8.57 13.74 6.04
CA LEU A 466 7.39 14.61 6.12
C LEU A 466 7.73 16.09 6.39
N ASN A 467 9.00 16.48 6.52
CA ASN A 467 9.42 17.83 6.89
C ASN A 467 8.64 18.94 6.14
N GLY A 468 7.76 19.61 6.91
CA GLY A 468 7.03 20.84 6.60
C GLY A 468 7.48 21.96 7.55
N SER A 469 7.02 23.20 7.33
CA SER A 469 7.36 24.36 8.16
C SER A 469 7.17 24.11 9.66
N THR A 470 7.98 24.79 10.47
CA THR A 470 8.20 24.59 11.92
C THR A 470 6.98 24.42 12.83
N ASP A 471 5.78 24.80 12.39
CA ASP A 471 4.56 24.75 13.22
C ASP A 471 3.92 23.34 13.28
N ASP A 472 4.01 22.53 12.21
CA ASP A 472 3.42 21.18 12.17
C ASP A 472 4.39 20.08 12.68
N GLU A 473 5.69 20.38 12.71
CA GLU A 473 6.75 19.43 13.06
C GLU A 473 6.66 18.97 14.53
N GLU A 474 6.29 19.87 15.44
CA GLU A 474 6.11 19.55 16.86
C GLU A 474 4.87 18.67 17.08
N GLU A 475 3.79 18.94 16.37
CA GLU A 475 2.57 18.12 16.42
C GLU A 475 2.81 16.72 15.86
N LEU A 476 3.49 16.59 14.72
CA LEU A 476 3.90 15.30 14.17
C LEU A 476 4.78 14.52 15.15
N ARG A 477 5.75 15.19 15.76
CA ARG A 477 6.61 14.60 16.80
C ARG A 477 5.79 14.09 17.96
N ARG A 478 4.87 14.90 18.47
CA ARG A 478 3.98 14.52 19.55
C ARG A 478 3.11 13.32 19.15
N ALA A 479 2.53 13.28 17.96
CA ALA A 479 1.69 12.18 17.50
C ALA A 479 2.45 10.84 17.38
N VAL A 480 3.66 10.85 16.82
CA VAL A 480 4.50 9.65 16.69
C VAL A 480 5.03 9.18 18.06
N ARG A 481 5.40 10.11 18.94
CA ARG A 481 5.93 9.81 20.27
C ARG A 481 4.84 9.31 21.23
N SER A 482 3.67 9.95 21.23
CA SER A 482 2.54 9.65 22.13
C SER A 482 1.54 8.63 21.55
N PHE A 483 2.03 7.68 20.75
CA PHE A 483 1.18 6.70 20.08
C PHE A 483 0.32 5.90 21.07
N PRO A 484 -1.00 5.77 20.85
CA PRO A 484 -1.91 5.19 21.84
C PRO A 484 -1.63 3.70 22.05
N SER A 485 -1.46 3.28 23.30
CA SER A 485 -1.32 1.87 23.68
C SER A 485 -2.65 1.11 23.64
N VAL A 486 -2.62 -0.23 23.65
CA VAL A 486 -3.86 -1.05 23.76
C VAL A 486 -4.70 -0.67 25.00
N PRO A 487 -4.12 -0.53 26.22
CA PRO A 487 -4.86 0.00 27.36
C PRO A 487 -5.39 1.42 27.15
N SER A 488 -4.62 2.30 26.49
CA SER A 488 -5.07 3.67 26.21
C SER A 488 -6.32 3.69 25.33
N LEU A 489 -6.37 2.82 24.31
CA LEU A 489 -7.52 2.66 23.43
C LEU A 489 -8.72 2.04 24.16
N ALA A 490 -8.48 0.99 24.97
CA ALA A 490 -9.53 0.35 25.76
C ALA A 490 -10.19 1.31 26.76
N CYS A 491 -9.40 2.23 27.32
CA CYS A 491 -9.88 3.25 28.25
C CYS A 491 -10.42 4.52 27.57
N ALA A 492 -10.42 4.62 26.23
CA ALA A 492 -10.83 5.84 25.53
C ALA A 492 -12.27 6.29 25.86
N PRO A 493 -13.29 5.42 25.89
CA PRO A 493 -14.65 5.83 26.26
C PRO A 493 -14.75 6.35 27.70
N PHE A 494 -13.99 5.75 28.62
CA PHE A 494 -13.91 6.21 30.00
C PHE A 494 -13.27 7.59 30.07
N ARG A 495 -12.14 7.80 29.37
CA ARG A 495 -11.46 9.10 29.31
C ARG A 495 -12.38 10.19 28.74
N ASP A 496 -13.09 9.92 27.65
CA ASP A 496 -14.05 10.86 27.06
C ASP A 496 -15.17 11.21 28.06
N LYS A 497 -15.76 10.21 28.73
CA LYS A 497 -16.77 10.45 29.78
C LYS A 497 -16.23 11.34 30.89
N MET A 498 -15.01 11.09 31.36
CA MET A 498 -14.39 11.90 32.41
C MET A 498 -14.13 13.34 31.95
N ILE A 499 -13.64 13.54 30.73
CA ILE A 499 -13.41 14.87 30.15
C ILE A 499 -14.73 15.65 30.07
N ARG A 500 -15.79 15.02 29.57
CA ARG A 500 -17.12 15.66 29.47
C ARG A 500 -17.70 16.02 30.83
N ALA A 501 -17.58 15.14 31.84
CA ALA A 501 -18.07 15.41 33.19
C ALA A 501 -17.31 16.58 33.85
N VAL A 502 -15.99 16.68 33.63
CA VAL A 502 -15.18 17.83 34.07
C VAL A 502 -15.58 19.11 33.35
N GLN A 503 -15.81 19.07 32.03
CA GLN A 503 -16.23 20.22 31.23
C GLN A 503 -17.66 20.70 31.57
N ALA A 504 -18.56 19.79 31.90
CA ALA A 504 -19.91 20.07 32.35
C ALA A 504 -19.96 20.62 33.80
N ASN A 505 -18.80 20.71 34.47
CA ASN A 505 -18.67 21.20 35.84
C ASN A 505 -19.57 20.43 36.83
N GLU A 506 -19.76 19.12 36.61
CA GLU A 506 -20.50 18.27 37.54
C GLU A 506 -19.81 18.30 38.91
N ASP A 507 -20.52 18.83 39.93
CA ASP A 507 -19.96 19.22 41.22
C ASP A 507 -19.07 18.12 41.83
N GLY A 508 -17.82 18.47 42.10
CA GLY A 508 -16.85 17.60 42.77
C GLY A 508 -16.14 16.56 41.89
N THR A 509 -16.51 16.41 40.60
CA THR A 509 -15.91 15.40 39.71
C THR A 509 -14.40 15.55 39.58
N ARG A 510 -13.91 16.78 39.39
CA ARG A 510 -12.46 17.06 39.31
C ARG A 510 -11.72 16.68 40.59
N ALA A 511 -12.27 17.03 41.75
CA ALA A 511 -11.67 16.72 43.05
C ALA A 511 -11.59 15.20 43.29
N VAL A 512 -12.64 14.45 42.91
CA VAL A 512 -12.66 12.98 43.02
C VAL A 512 -11.59 12.35 42.12
N ILE A 513 -11.43 12.83 40.88
CA ILE A 513 -10.37 12.36 39.97
C ILE A 513 -8.99 12.62 40.57
N GLU A 514 -8.75 13.83 41.07
CA GLU A 514 -7.44 14.20 41.64
C GLU A 514 -7.09 13.32 42.84
N VAL A 515 -8.06 13.01 43.71
CA VAL A 515 -7.87 12.08 44.84
C VAL A 515 -7.57 10.67 44.34
N TRP A 516 -8.32 10.18 43.35
CA TRP A 516 -8.12 8.84 42.81
C TRP A 516 -6.75 8.67 42.12
N VAL A 517 -6.32 9.66 41.32
CA VAL A 517 -5.00 9.68 40.68
C VAL A 517 -3.89 9.71 41.74
N LYS A 518 -4.02 10.55 42.78
CA LYS A 518 -3.06 10.57 43.89
C LYS A 518 -2.99 9.22 44.60
N ALA A 519 -4.13 8.59 44.87
CA ALA A 519 -4.19 7.28 45.51
C ALA A 519 -3.54 6.18 44.66
N ILE A 520 -3.75 6.18 43.34
CA ILE A 520 -3.09 5.24 42.42
C ILE A 520 -1.59 5.45 42.37
N HIS A 521 -1.11 6.71 42.26
CA HIS A 521 0.33 6.97 42.25
C HIS A 521 0.99 6.54 43.56
N ALA A 522 0.35 6.80 44.71
CA ALA A 522 0.83 6.30 46.00
C ALA A 522 0.91 4.77 46.03
N ALA A 523 -0.16 4.08 45.60
CA ALA A 523 -0.20 2.62 45.55
C ALA A 523 0.87 2.03 44.61
N ILE A 524 1.11 2.66 43.44
CA ILE A 524 2.15 2.23 42.50
C ILE A 524 3.54 2.39 43.11
N ASN A 525 3.79 3.49 43.82
CA ASN A 525 5.09 3.76 44.44
C ASN A 525 5.40 2.84 45.63
N GLU A 526 4.37 2.28 46.27
CA GLU A 526 4.51 1.28 47.34
C GLU A 526 4.67 -0.16 46.82
N LEU A 527 4.49 -0.42 45.51
CA LEU A 527 4.71 -1.76 44.96
C LEU A 527 6.20 -2.14 45.03
N PRO A 528 6.53 -3.38 45.45
CA PRO A 528 7.91 -3.85 45.46
C PRO A 528 8.53 -3.76 44.06
N LYS A 529 9.70 -3.12 43.94
CA LYS A 529 10.47 -3.08 42.68
C LYS A 529 10.78 -4.51 42.24
N GLY A 530 10.07 -5.00 41.20
CA GLY A 530 10.21 -6.36 40.68
C GLY A 530 9.00 -7.29 40.87
N ALA A 531 7.90 -6.82 41.47
CA ALA A 531 6.66 -7.58 41.48
C ALA A 531 6.09 -7.72 40.04
N PRO A 532 5.64 -8.91 39.60
CA PRO A 532 4.99 -9.06 38.30
C PRO A 532 3.76 -8.15 38.26
N SER A 533 3.63 -7.37 37.18
CA SER A 533 2.47 -6.48 37.00
C SER A 533 1.20 -7.31 37.20
N VAL A 534 0.40 -6.92 38.18
CA VAL A 534 -0.84 -7.60 38.52
C VAL A 534 -1.70 -7.66 37.25
N CYS A 535 -1.85 -8.86 36.70
CA CYS A 535 -3.00 -9.17 35.85
C CYS A 535 -4.21 -8.97 36.75
N ALA A 536 -4.85 -7.81 36.67
CA ALA A 536 -6.01 -7.48 37.47
C ALA A 536 -7.24 -8.23 36.92
N ALA A 537 -7.27 -9.54 37.18
CA ALA A 537 -8.47 -10.13 37.72
C ALA A 537 -8.66 -9.56 39.13
N ALA A 538 -9.49 -8.52 39.24
CA ALA A 538 -10.29 -8.19 40.43
C ALA A 538 -10.92 -6.79 40.25
N SER A 539 -12.11 -6.74 39.65
CA SER A 539 -13.05 -5.66 39.96
C SER A 539 -13.78 -6.06 41.24
N PRO A 540 -13.78 -5.24 42.31
CA PRO A 540 -14.66 -5.46 43.45
C PRO A 540 -16.07 -5.04 43.03
N GLY A 541 -16.88 -6.00 42.58
CA GLY A 541 -18.26 -5.73 42.17
C GLY A 541 -19.06 -6.89 41.60
N LEU A 542 -18.54 -8.12 41.57
CA LEU A 542 -19.34 -9.29 41.19
C LEU A 542 -19.77 -10.06 42.44
N SER A 543 -21.09 -10.16 42.58
CA SER A 543 -21.84 -10.81 43.64
C SER A 543 -21.31 -12.19 44.05
N SER A 544 -21.54 -12.50 45.32
CA SER A 544 -21.16 -13.64 46.17
C SER A 544 -21.51 -15.07 45.69
N SER A 545 -21.38 -15.43 44.41
CA SER A 545 -21.76 -16.78 43.94
C SER A 545 -20.69 -17.61 43.22
N CYS A 546 -19.48 -17.10 42.95
CA CYS A 546 -18.47 -17.85 42.20
C CYS A 546 -17.13 -18.03 42.95
N VAL A 547 -17.14 -18.75 44.07
CA VAL A 547 -15.91 -19.37 44.62
C VAL A 547 -16.23 -20.76 45.17
N ARG A 548 -16.24 -21.76 44.28
CA ARG A 548 -15.88 -23.14 44.62
C ARG A 548 -15.10 -23.72 43.44
N TRP A 549 -14.07 -24.50 43.78
CA TRP A 549 -13.12 -25.24 42.92
C TRP A 549 -11.69 -24.68 42.84
N THR A 550 -11.07 -24.65 44.02
CA THR A 550 -9.83 -25.38 44.40
C THR A 550 -8.71 -25.58 43.37
N ALA A 551 -7.55 -25.06 43.75
CA ALA A 551 -6.25 -25.66 43.49
C ALA A 551 -6.17 -27.12 43.99
N THR A 552 -5.57 -28.00 43.20
CA THR A 552 -4.79 -29.14 43.71
C THR A 552 -3.76 -29.59 42.67
N ARG A 553 -2.70 -30.21 43.19
CA ARG A 553 -1.34 -30.32 42.64
C ARG A 553 -1.14 -31.41 41.58
N ARG A 554 -0.08 -31.16 40.78
CA ARG A 554 1.01 -32.07 40.29
C ARG A 554 0.70 -33.25 39.35
N ALA A 555 1.70 -33.43 38.49
CA ALA A 555 2.15 -34.62 37.77
C ALA A 555 1.64 -34.78 36.33
N SER A 556 2.59 -34.63 35.38
CA SER A 556 2.51 -35.24 34.05
C SER A 556 2.25 -36.75 34.18
N PRO A 557 1.60 -37.37 33.18
CA PRO A 557 2.42 -38.16 32.27
C PRO A 557 2.00 -38.07 30.80
N VAL A 558 3.00 -38.41 29.99
CA VAL A 558 2.96 -38.74 28.56
C VAL A 558 1.90 -39.82 28.25
N ARG A 559 1.04 -39.61 27.24
CA ARG A 559 0.86 -40.52 26.07
C ARG A 559 -0.36 -40.16 25.20
N SER A 560 -0.14 -40.36 23.90
CA SER A 560 -1.07 -40.62 22.79
C SER A 560 -2.53 -40.95 23.12
N THR A 561 -3.46 -40.45 22.30
CA THR A 561 -4.26 -41.29 21.37
C THR A 561 -5.26 -40.45 20.55
N ARG A 562 -5.43 -40.86 19.28
CA ARG A 562 -6.56 -40.54 18.40
C ARG A 562 -7.89 -40.95 19.03
N SER A 563 -8.96 -40.18 18.83
CA SER A 563 -10.34 -40.67 18.63
C SER A 563 -11.22 -39.50 18.17
N THR A 564 -11.68 -39.50 16.91
CA THR A 564 -13.03 -39.91 16.45
C THR A 564 -14.19 -39.25 17.17
N VAL A 565 -14.90 -38.37 16.46
CA VAL A 565 -16.29 -38.00 16.75
C VAL A 565 -17.17 -38.55 15.62
N ARG A 566 -17.81 -39.70 15.87
CA ARG A 566 -19.17 -40.02 15.39
C ARG A 566 -20.10 -39.47 16.48
N GLY A 567 -21.29 -38.95 16.25
CA GLY A 567 -22.15 -38.83 15.07
C GLY A 567 -23.56 -38.58 15.61
N LEU A 568 -24.41 -37.88 14.86
CA LEU A 568 -25.86 -37.96 15.06
C LEU A 568 -26.55 -37.90 13.70
N THR A 569 -27.49 -38.81 13.58
CA THR A 569 -28.14 -39.41 12.41
C THR A 569 -29.32 -38.60 11.87
N ARG A 570 -29.54 -38.65 10.55
CA ARG A 570 -30.86 -38.91 9.93
C ARG A 570 -30.75 -39.19 8.43
N THR A 571 -31.03 -40.42 8.04
CA THR A 571 -31.40 -40.89 6.68
C THR A 571 -32.94 -40.93 6.56
N PRO A 572 -33.56 -40.89 5.36
CA PRO A 572 -33.61 -41.99 4.37
C PRO A 572 -33.36 -41.46 2.92
N THR A 573 -33.13 -42.19 1.83
CA THR A 573 -33.34 -43.57 1.35
C THR A 573 -32.57 -43.70 0.02
N SER A 574 -31.95 -44.85 -0.27
CA SER A 574 -31.40 -45.23 -1.60
C SER A 574 -32.49 -45.93 -2.45
N PRO A 575 -32.28 -46.22 -3.75
CA PRO A 575 -31.41 -47.31 -4.24
C PRO A 575 -30.60 -46.88 -5.50
N SER A 576 -29.63 -47.55 -6.13
CA SER A 576 -29.04 -48.89 -6.11
C SER A 576 -27.85 -48.84 -7.10
N ALA A 577 -26.72 -49.47 -6.78
CA ALA A 577 -25.72 -49.88 -7.78
C ALA A 577 -26.02 -51.31 -8.28
N PRO A 578 -25.43 -51.72 -9.42
CA PRO A 578 -24.37 -52.72 -9.34
C PRO A 578 -23.20 -52.33 -10.28
N GLY A 579 -21.93 -52.50 -9.98
CA GLY A 579 -21.26 -53.65 -9.39
C GLY A 579 -20.39 -54.29 -10.47
N ARG A 580 -19.06 -54.27 -10.33
CA ARG A 580 -18.14 -55.37 -10.71
C ARG A 580 -16.68 -55.04 -10.41
N SER A 581 -16.09 -55.97 -9.68
CA SER A 581 -14.67 -56.23 -9.48
C SER A 581 -13.91 -56.53 -10.78
N ARG A 582 -12.63 -56.15 -10.87
CA ARG A 582 -11.50 -57.11 -10.89
C ARG A 582 -10.15 -56.39 -11.03
N SER A 583 -9.19 -56.97 -10.34
CA SER A 583 -7.74 -56.77 -10.34
C SER A 583 -7.06 -56.84 -11.71
N ALA A 584 -6.01 -56.04 -11.92
CA ALA A 584 -4.78 -56.48 -12.58
C ALA A 584 -3.63 -55.49 -12.30
N ASN A 585 -2.49 -56.05 -11.88
CA ASN A 585 -1.15 -55.47 -11.98
C ASN A 585 -0.85 -55.00 -13.41
N VAL A 586 0.08 -54.04 -13.57
CA VAL A 586 1.34 -54.17 -14.34
C VAL A 586 1.91 -52.79 -14.72
N GLN A 587 3.15 -52.59 -14.26
CA GLN A 587 4.31 -51.89 -14.86
C GLN A 587 4.21 -50.46 -15.39
N THR A 588 5.03 -49.62 -14.75
CA THR A 588 5.69 -48.43 -15.32
C THR A 588 6.54 -48.75 -16.55
N PRO A 589 6.76 -47.74 -17.42
CA PRO A 589 8.14 -47.47 -17.80
C PRO A 589 8.50 -45.99 -17.75
N ARG A 590 9.69 -45.74 -17.20
CA ARG A 590 10.51 -44.56 -17.47
C ARG A 590 10.85 -44.52 -18.97
N LYS A 591 10.69 -43.36 -19.60
CA LYS A 591 11.54 -42.95 -20.74
C LYS A 591 11.88 -41.46 -20.62
N THR A 592 13.18 -41.23 -20.49
CA THR A 592 13.96 -40.03 -20.82
C THR A 592 13.75 -39.58 -22.25
N LEU A 593 13.89 -38.27 -22.50
CA LEU A 593 14.37 -37.59 -23.74
C LEU A 593 14.52 -36.10 -23.36
N SER A 594 15.76 -35.62 -23.21
CA SER A 594 16.58 -34.89 -24.21
C SER A 594 16.19 -33.43 -24.32
#